data_AF-A0A0N9ZFJ5-F1
#
_entry.id   AF-A0A0N9ZFJ5-F1
#
_cell.length_a   1.000
_cell.length_b   1.000
_cell.length_c   1.000
_cell.angle_alpha   90.00
_cell.angle_beta   90.00
_cell.angle_gamma   90.00
#
_symmetry.space_group_name_H-M   'P 1'
#
loop_
_entity.id
_entity.type
_entity.pdbx_description
1 polymer ?
#
loop_
_entity_poly.entity_id
_entity_poly.type
_entity_poly.pdbx_seq_one_letter_code
_entity_poly.pdbx_strand_id
1 'polypeptide(L)'
;MYLKKVDGPRAVTLPDGTVMTRADLPPTATRRWVASRKACVVKGVVFGLISESEALKMYGLSDEEFQSWKSAIRDHGEAALKATSIQKYRQP
;
A
#
# COMPACT_ATOMS: atom_id res chain seq x y z
N MET A 1 -19.78 22.38 9.85
CA MET A 1 -18.77 22.13 8.79
C MET A 1 -17.95 20.92 9.22
N TYR A 2 -18.22 19.74 8.67
CA TYR A 2 -17.48 18.52 9.05
C TYR A 2 -16.13 18.52 8.35
N LEU A 3 -15.08 19.01 9.03
CA LEU A 3 -13.73 18.59 8.68
C LEU A 3 -13.69 17.09 8.94
N LYS A 4 -13.67 16.27 7.88
CA LYS A 4 -13.23 14.87 8.00
C LYS A 4 -11.85 14.94 8.63
N LYS A 5 -11.77 14.65 9.94
CA LYS A 5 -10.51 14.46 10.64
C LYS A 5 -9.80 13.37 9.86
N VAL A 6 -8.75 13.74 9.16
CA VAL A 6 -7.96 12.77 8.44
C VAL A 6 -7.10 12.13 9.51
N ASP A 7 -7.54 10.97 10.00
CA ASP A 7 -6.82 10.23 11.02
C ASP A 7 -5.43 9.86 10.50
N GLY A 8 -4.41 10.14 11.31
CA GLY A 8 -3.01 9.78 11.02
C GLY A 8 -2.07 10.94 10.68
N PRO A 9 -0.76 10.72 10.86
CA PRO A 9 0.30 11.67 10.51
C PRO A 9 0.30 11.98 9.00
N ARG A 10 0.75 13.19 8.64
CA ARG A 10 0.88 13.63 7.22
C ARG A 10 1.98 12.90 6.46
N ALA A 11 2.95 12.35 7.19
CA ALA A 11 4.10 11.64 6.68
C ALA A 11 4.52 10.56 7.68
N VAL A 12 5.01 9.43 7.19
CA VAL A 12 5.52 8.31 8.00
C VAL A 12 6.93 8.00 7.56
N THR A 13 7.79 7.62 8.51
CA THR A 13 9.16 7.19 8.20
C THR A 13 9.15 5.69 8.00
N LEU A 14 9.59 5.25 6.83
CA LEU A 14 9.72 3.85 6.48
C LEU A 14 11.03 3.26 7.07
N PRO A 15 11.15 1.93 7.20
CA PRO A 15 12.33 1.29 7.80
C PRO A 15 13.62 1.48 7.00
N ASP A 16 13.51 1.83 5.72
CA ASP A 16 14.62 2.19 4.83
C ASP A 16 15.11 3.64 5.04
N GLY A 17 14.49 4.40 5.96
CA GLY A 17 14.79 5.81 6.21
C GLY A 17 14.07 6.76 5.25
N THR A 18 13.30 6.25 4.29
CA THR A 18 12.52 7.07 3.36
C THR A 18 11.29 7.63 4.06
N VAL A 19 10.96 8.90 3.80
CA VAL A 19 9.71 9.50 4.27
C VAL A 19 8.63 9.28 3.22
N MET A 20 7.53 8.64 3.61
CA MET A 20 6.37 8.43 2.76
C MET A 20 5.23 9.35 3.18
N THR A 21 4.68 10.08 2.21
CA THR A 21 3.60 11.04 2.41
C THR A 21 2.34 10.61 1.67
N ARG A 22 1.22 11.30 1.93
CA ARG A 22 -0.01 11.06 1.16
C ARG A 22 0.10 11.41 -0.32
N ALA A 23 1.09 12.22 -0.71
CA ALA A 23 1.36 12.51 -2.11
C ALA A 23 2.05 11.34 -2.84
N ASP A 24 2.72 10.46 -2.11
CA ASP A 24 3.35 9.24 -2.64
C ASP A 24 2.34 8.11 -2.84
N LEU A 25 1.13 8.26 -2.30
CA LEU A 25 0.04 7.32 -2.54
C LEU A 25 -0.44 7.41 -4.00
N PRO A 26 -0.83 6.28 -4.61
CA PRO A 26 -1.30 6.29 -5.98
C PRO A 26 -2.55 7.17 -6.15
N PRO A 27 -2.77 7.78 -7.33
CA PRO A 27 -3.98 8.55 -7.58
C PRO A 27 -5.23 7.69 -7.43
N THR A 28 -6.33 8.25 -6.96
CA THR A 28 -7.65 7.59 -6.88
C THR A 28 -8.17 7.11 -8.24
N ALA A 29 -7.74 7.76 -9.33
CA ALA A 29 -8.05 7.36 -10.71
C ALA A 29 -7.24 6.13 -11.20
N THR A 30 -6.48 5.46 -10.33
CA THR A 30 -5.66 4.31 -10.68
C THR A 30 -6.52 3.11 -11.07
N ARG A 31 -6.54 2.77 -12.36
CA ARG A 31 -7.17 1.53 -12.86
C ARG A 31 -6.22 0.34 -12.93
N ARG A 32 -4.93 0.58 -13.12
CA ARG A 32 -3.90 -0.47 -13.23
C ARG A 32 -3.08 -0.57 -11.94
N TRP A 33 -3.34 -1.63 -11.19
CA TRP A 33 -2.60 -1.97 -9.97
C TRP A 33 -1.32 -2.72 -10.28
N VAL A 34 -0.27 -1.97 -10.57
CA VAL A 34 1.10 -2.52 -10.56
C VAL A 34 1.55 -2.71 -9.12
N ALA A 35 2.47 -3.63 -8.92
CA ALA A 35 2.83 -4.08 -7.60
C ALA A 35 3.52 -3.02 -6.74
N SER A 36 4.25 -2.07 -7.34
CA SER A 36 4.75 -0.88 -6.64
C SER A 36 3.62 -0.02 -6.06
N ARG A 37 2.47 0.11 -6.75
CA ARG A 37 1.31 0.85 -6.24
C ARG A 37 0.61 0.11 -5.12
N LYS A 38 0.44 -1.22 -5.26
CA LYS A 38 -0.07 -2.09 -4.20
C LYS A 38 0.79 -1.97 -2.94
N ALA A 39 2.12 -1.98 -3.10
CA ALA A 39 3.07 -1.78 -2.01
C ALA A 39 2.88 -0.43 -1.31
N CYS A 40 2.76 0.66 -2.07
CA CYS A 40 2.56 2.00 -1.49
C CYS A 40 1.28 2.06 -0.65
N VAL A 41 0.17 1.49 -1.13
CA VAL A 41 -1.09 1.49 -0.34
C VAL A 41 -0.94 0.67 0.93
N VAL A 42 -0.39 -0.54 0.85
CA VAL A 42 -0.21 -1.38 2.04
C VAL A 42 0.77 -0.74 3.04
N LYS A 43 1.89 -0.18 2.59
CA LYS A 43 2.81 0.58 3.46
C LYS A 43 2.09 1.73 4.15
N GLY A 44 1.31 2.50 3.39
CA GLY A 44 0.55 3.62 3.92
C GLY A 44 -0.39 3.19 5.05
N VAL A 45 -1.01 2.02 4.93
CA VAL A 45 -1.86 1.45 5.98
C VAL A 45 -1.04 0.90 7.15
N VAL A 46 0.00 0.10 6.88
CA VAL A 46 0.82 -0.58 7.90
C VAL A 46 1.58 0.42 8.78
N PHE A 47 2.12 1.48 8.18
CA PHE A 47 2.84 2.53 8.90
C PHE A 47 1.93 3.65 9.44
N GLY A 48 0.60 3.54 9.24
CA GLY A 48 -0.39 4.44 9.83
C GLY A 48 -0.57 5.79 9.13
N LEU A 49 -0.13 5.95 7.88
CA LEU A 49 -0.36 7.15 7.06
C LEU A 49 -1.84 7.33 6.68
N ILE A 50 -2.52 6.21 6.43
CA ILE A 50 -3.96 6.13 6.14
C ILE A 50 -4.55 4.92 6.85
N SER A 51 -5.85 4.93 7.14
CA SER A 51 -6.51 3.72 7.68
C SER A 51 -6.85 2.72 6.57
N GLU A 52 -6.97 1.44 6.92
CA GLU A 52 -7.41 0.38 5.99
C GLU A 52 -8.77 0.72 5.37
N SER A 53 -9.73 1.13 6.20
CA SER A 53 -11.06 1.54 5.75
C SER A 53 -11.05 2.76 4.82
N GLU A 54 -10.08 3.66 4.98
CA GLU A 54 -9.89 4.80 4.11
C GLU A 54 -9.28 4.37 2.78
N ALA A 55 -8.29 3.46 2.77
CA ALA A 55 -7.73 2.89 1.55
C ALA A 55 -8.81 2.18 0.72
N LEU A 56 -9.62 1.32 1.34
CA LEU A 56 -10.71 0.60 0.67
C LEU A 56 -11.72 1.57 0.04
N LYS A 57 -12.13 2.62 0.77
CA LYS A 57 -13.04 3.66 0.26
C LYS A 57 -12.43 4.55 -0.81
N MET A 58 -11.16 4.92 -0.66
CA MET A 58 -10.44 5.83 -1.56
C MET A 58 -10.19 5.17 -2.93
N TYR A 59 -9.90 3.87 -2.93
CA TYR A 59 -9.55 3.12 -4.13
C TYR A 59 -10.65 2.16 -4.61
N GLY A 60 -11.75 2.04 -3.87
CA GLY A 60 -12.85 1.12 -4.21
C GLY A 60 -12.42 -0.34 -4.20
N LEU A 61 -11.49 -0.70 -3.31
CA LEU A 61 -10.96 -2.06 -3.18
C LEU A 61 -11.81 -2.89 -2.24
N SER A 62 -11.86 -4.20 -2.47
CA SER A 62 -12.43 -5.15 -1.52
C SER A 62 -11.44 -5.47 -0.40
N ASP A 63 -11.95 -5.79 0.79
CA ASP A 63 -11.12 -6.19 1.94
C ASP A 63 -10.22 -7.38 1.59
N GLU A 64 -10.78 -8.38 0.91
CA GLU A 64 -10.08 -9.57 0.42
C GLU A 64 -8.90 -9.24 -0.51
N GLU A 65 -9.08 -8.26 -1.42
CA GLU A 65 -8.01 -7.82 -2.32
C GLU A 65 -6.88 -7.16 -1.53
N PHE A 66 -7.22 -6.32 -0.55
CA PHE A 66 -6.24 -5.67 0.30
C PHE A 66 -5.50 -6.66 1.19
N GLN A 67 -6.21 -7.63 1.79
CA GLN A 67 -5.59 -8.71 2.57
C GLN A 67 -4.65 -9.55 1.70
N SER A 68 -5.02 -9.85 0.45
CA SER A 68 -4.14 -10.53 -0.50
C SER A 68 -2.83 -9.76 -0.72
N TRP A 69 -2.89 -8.43 -0.84
CA TRP A 69 -1.68 -7.61 -0.99
C TRP A 69 -0.86 -7.55 0.29
N LYS A 70 -1.53 -7.49 1.45
CA LYS A 70 -0.89 -7.46 2.76
C LYS A 70 -0.16 -8.78 3.06
N SER A 71 -0.78 -9.92 2.79
CA SER A 71 -0.14 -11.24 2.92
C SER A 71 1.05 -11.38 1.97
N ALA A 72 0.91 -10.97 0.70
CA ALA A 72 2.02 -10.99 -0.26
C ALA A 72 3.25 -10.18 0.19
N ILE A 73 3.04 -9.05 0.89
CA ILE A 73 4.13 -8.24 1.47
C ILE A 73 4.64 -8.84 2.77
N ARG A 74 3.76 -9.40 3.60
CA ARG A 74 4.14 -10.01 4.88
C ARG A 74 5.04 -11.24 4.67
N ASP A 75 4.70 -12.09 3.72
CA ASP A 75 5.40 -13.38 3.51
C ASP A 75 6.73 -13.22 2.78
N HIS A 76 6.86 -12.19 1.94
CA HIS A 76 7.97 -12.07 0.98
C HIS A 76 8.59 -10.65 0.92
N GLY A 77 8.14 -9.72 1.76
CA GLY A 77 8.57 -8.33 1.76
C GLY A 77 8.14 -7.54 0.51
N GLU A 78 8.61 -6.30 0.38
CA GLU A 78 8.37 -5.48 -0.82
C GLU A 78 8.98 -6.06 -2.11
N ALA A 79 9.96 -6.96 -1.95
CA ALA A 79 10.61 -7.66 -3.04
C ALA A 79 9.63 -8.60 -3.79
N ALA A 80 8.61 -9.13 -3.11
CA ALA A 80 7.59 -10.00 -3.69
C ALA A 80 6.73 -9.32 -4.76
N LEU A 81 6.53 -8.03 -4.59
CA LEU A 81 5.68 -7.24 -5.46
C LEU A 81 6.44 -6.87 -6.75
N LYS A 82 7.76 -6.65 -6.74
CA LYS A 82 8.47 -6.36 -7.99
C LYS A 82 8.42 -7.55 -8.97
N ALA A 83 7.95 -7.32 -10.19
CA ALA A 83 7.92 -8.31 -11.28
C ALA A 83 9.29 -8.93 -11.59
N THR A 84 10.38 -8.25 -11.24
CA THR A 84 11.76 -8.77 -11.34
C THR A 84 12.08 -9.89 -10.36
N SER A 85 11.31 -10.05 -9.28
CA SER A 85 11.48 -11.16 -8.33
C SER A 85 10.66 -12.39 -8.72
N ILE A 86 9.66 -12.25 -9.58
CA ILE A 86 8.84 -13.38 -10.07
C ILE A 86 9.70 -14.42 -10.80
N GLN A 87 10.84 -14.02 -11.39
CA GLN A 87 11.79 -14.97 -11.98
C GLN A 87 12.61 -15.77 -10.95
N LYS A 88 12.81 -15.27 -9.73
CA LYS A 88 13.60 -15.97 -8.70
C LYS A 88 12.77 -16.89 -7.79
N TYR A 89 11.44 -16.73 -7.78
CA TYR A 89 10.53 -17.52 -6.95
C TYR A 89 9.63 -18.49 -7.74
N ARG A 90 9.92 -18.71 -9.02
CA ARG A 90 9.59 -19.99 -9.67
C ARG A 90 10.65 -20.99 -9.26
N GLN A 91 10.44 -21.68 -8.14
CA GLN A 91 11.02 -23.01 -8.00
C GLN A 91 10.05 -24.02 -8.63
N PRO A 92 10.57 -25.08 -9.30
CA PRO A 92 9.80 -26.07 -10.06
C PRO A 92 8.78 -26.85 -9.22
#